data_AF-A0A9E7JDC5-F1
#
_entry.id   AF-A0A9E7JDC5-F1
#
_cell.length_a   1.000
_cell.length_b   1.000
_cell.length_c   1.000
_cell.angle_alpha   90.00
_cell.angle_beta   90.00
_cell.angle_gamma   90.00
#
_symmetry.space_group_name_H-M   'P 1'
#
loop_
_entity.id
_entity.type
_entity.pdbx_description
1 polymer ?
#
loop_
_entity_poly.entity_id
_entity_poly.type
_entity_poly.pdbx_seq_one_letter_code
_entity_poly.pdbx_strand_id
1 'polypeptide(L)'
;MIPFSFHSLFSCVVPCATILFAGALSPFQVERKIDLVYGGGSVGLMGLISKTVLDGGCHVLGVIPTSVLPSEVSGESIGEVKVVADMHERKSEMAKHADAFIALPGGYGTMEELLEIVAWYQLGIHDKPVGLLNVDGYYNSLLALFDKGVEEGFIEGSARHIVASAENAEELIRRMEENET
;
A
#
# COMPACT_ATOMS: atom_id res chain seq x y z
N MET A 1 1.65 5.43 36.91
CA MET A 1 0.32 4.98 36.47
C MET A 1 -0.05 5.85 35.28
N ILE A 2 0.30 5.40 34.08
CA ILE A 2 0.14 6.15 32.82
C ILE A 2 -1.12 5.57 32.14
N PRO A 3 -2.09 6.38 31.70
CA PRO A 3 -3.29 5.85 31.10
C PRO A 3 -2.94 5.30 29.71
N PHE A 4 -3.11 3.99 29.55
CA PHE A 4 -3.12 3.31 28.26
C PHE A 4 -4.35 3.77 27.47
N SER A 5 -4.14 4.44 26.34
CA SER A 5 -5.09 4.46 25.23
C SER A 5 -4.41 3.83 24.02
N PHE A 6 -4.60 2.52 23.89
CA PHE A 6 -4.37 1.79 22.66
C PHE A 6 -5.44 2.22 21.66
N HIS A 7 -5.07 2.83 20.53
CA HIS A 7 -5.79 2.76 19.24
C HIS A 7 -4.78 3.09 18.14
N SER A 8 -4.07 2.07 17.65
CA SER A 8 -3.25 2.14 16.44
C SER A 8 -3.42 0.83 15.69
N LEU A 9 -4.43 0.79 14.81
CA LEU A 9 -4.63 -0.29 13.85
C LEU A 9 -4.67 0.41 12.48
N PHE A 10 -3.55 0.38 11.75
CA PHE A 10 -3.46 0.99 10.43
C PHE A 10 -2.92 -0.03 9.42
N SER A 11 -3.78 -0.33 8.44
CA SER A 11 -3.59 -1.26 7.32
C SER A 11 -3.44 -0.43 6.05
N CYS A 12 -2.31 -0.52 5.36
CA CYS A 12 -2.02 0.31 4.20
C CYS A 12 -1.12 -0.42 3.20
N VAL A 13 -1.63 -1.47 2.58
CA VAL A 13 -1.32 -1.73 1.18
C VAL A 13 -2.23 -0.84 0.37
N VAL A 14 -1.59 0.00 -0.43
CA VAL A 14 -2.27 0.76 -1.47
C VAL A 14 -2.11 -0.05 -2.74
N PRO A 15 -3.19 -0.63 -3.26
CA PRO A 15 -3.24 -1.01 -4.64
C PRO A 15 -2.94 0.24 -5.49
N CYS A 16 -1.86 0.18 -6.25
CA CYS A 16 -1.21 1.27 -6.96
C CYS A 16 -2.24 2.17 -7.66
N ALA A 17 -2.36 3.39 -7.13
CA ALA A 17 -1.60 4.48 -7.70
C ALA A 17 -0.48 4.90 -6.77
N THR A 18 0.57 5.43 -7.37
CA THR A 18 1.70 6.08 -6.71
C THR A 18 1.32 6.84 -5.45
N ILE A 19 1.92 6.44 -4.33
CA ILE A 19 1.87 7.18 -3.09
C ILE A 19 3.10 8.06 -2.95
N LEU A 20 2.88 9.33 -2.65
CA LEU A 20 3.82 10.16 -1.90
C LEU A 20 3.11 10.84 -0.75
N PHE A 21 3.79 10.95 0.39
CA PHE A 21 3.38 11.89 1.42
C PHE A 21 4.48 12.77 2.03
N ALA A 22 4.05 14.03 2.23
CA ALA A 22 4.56 15.13 3.06
C ALA A 22 6.07 15.34 3.18
N GLY A 23 6.58 16.28 2.38
CA GLY A 23 7.75 17.07 2.76
C GLY A 23 8.60 17.59 1.61
N ALA A 24 8.71 16.86 0.49
CA ALA A 24 9.79 17.12 -0.47
C ALA A 24 9.55 16.82 -1.96
N LEU A 25 8.32 16.56 -2.45
CA LEU A 25 8.09 16.14 -3.85
C LEU A 25 6.83 16.77 -4.50
N SER A 26 6.77 18.10 -4.67
CA SER A 26 5.54 18.80 -5.10
C SER A 26 5.57 19.61 -6.41
N PRO A 27 6.19 19.14 -7.52
CA PRO A 27 5.59 19.51 -8.82
C PRO A 27 5.37 18.38 -9.84
N PHE A 28 6.05 17.23 -9.73
CA PHE A 28 6.19 16.28 -10.84
C PHE A 28 4.97 15.37 -11.12
N GLN A 29 4.03 15.22 -10.18
CA GLN A 29 2.99 14.17 -10.25
C GLN A 29 1.59 14.63 -10.67
N VAL A 30 1.23 15.90 -10.51
CA VAL A 30 0.00 16.47 -11.10
C VAL A 30 0.01 16.33 -12.64
N GLU A 31 1.18 16.07 -13.20
CA GLU A 31 1.40 15.92 -14.63
C GLU A 31 0.94 14.56 -15.20
N ARG A 32 0.87 13.48 -14.41
CA ARG A 32 0.60 12.11 -14.92
C ARG A 32 -0.82 11.54 -14.67
N LYS A 33 -1.65 12.18 -13.82
CA LYS A 33 -3.07 11.82 -13.57
C LYS A 33 -3.36 10.33 -13.26
N ILE A 34 -2.96 9.86 -12.08
CA ILE A 34 -3.13 8.46 -11.65
C ILE A 34 -4.13 8.38 -10.48
N ASP A 35 -5.03 7.38 -10.49
CA ASP A 35 -6.15 7.21 -9.57
C ASP A 35 -5.87 6.26 -8.40
N LEU A 36 -6.27 6.59 -7.17
CA LEU A 36 -5.93 5.84 -5.96
C LEU A 36 -6.99 4.81 -5.57
N VAL A 37 -6.59 3.56 -5.31
CA VAL A 37 -7.40 2.58 -4.59
C VAL A 37 -6.79 2.34 -3.21
N TYR A 38 -7.57 2.33 -2.14
CA TYR A 38 -7.04 2.13 -0.78
C TYR A 38 -8.08 1.59 0.21
N GLY A 39 -7.67 1.39 1.47
CA GLY A 39 -8.51 0.83 2.53
C GLY A 39 -9.57 1.76 3.14
N GLY A 40 -9.78 2.97 2.61
CA GLY A 40 -10.89 3.85 3.00
C GLY A 40 -10.77 4.58 4.34
N GLY A 41 -9.67 4.41 5.08
CA GLY A 41 -9.40 5.15 6.32
C GLY A 41 -9.19 6.66 6.10
N SER A 42 -9.50 7.47 7.10
CA SER A 42 -9.35 8.96 7.05
C SER A 42 -8.21 9.49 7.92
N VAL A 43 -7.49 8.63 8.64
CA VAL A 43 -6.50 9.01 9.65
C VAL A 43 -5.09 8.59 9.22
N GLY A 44 -4.08 9.37 9.63
CA GLY A 44 -2.66 9.09 9.38
C GLY A 44 -2.28 9.22 7.90
N LEU A 45 -1.33 8.40 7.45
CA LEU A 45 -0.84 8.41 6.07
C LEU A 45 -1.96 8.16 5.04
N MET A 46 -2.95 7.33 5.38
CA MET A 46 -4.08 7.00 4.51
C MET A 46 -4.95 8.22 4.18
N GLY A 47 -5.34 9.00 5.18
CA GLY A 47 -6.16 10.21 4.97
C GLY A 47 -5.37 11.32 4.28
N LEU A 48 -4.07 11.39 4.58
CA LEU A 48 -3.17 12.27 3.88
C LEU A 48 -3.17 11.93 2.38
N ILE A 49 -2.83 10.69 2.00
CA ILE A 49 -2.69 10.31 0.58
C ILE A 49 -3.97 10.53 -0.21
N SER A 50 -5.08 10.02 0.31
CA SER A 50 -6.35 10.13 -0.39
C SER A 50 -6.71 11.60 -0.63
N LYS A 51 -6.42 12.49 0.33
CA LYS A 51 -6.63 13.93 0.15
C LYS A 51 -5.74 14.53 -0.92
N THR A 52 -4.44 14.23 -0.94
CA THR A 52 -3.52 14.78 -1.96
C THR A 52 -3.89 14.33 -3.37
N VAL A 53 -4.25 13.05 -3.54
CA VAL A 53 -4.65 12.52 -4.85
C VAL A 53 -5.94 13.18 -5.33
N LEU A 54 -6.93 13.31 -4.43
CA LEU A 54 -8.19 13.97 -4.75
C LEU A 54 -8.01 15.47 -5.07
N ASP A 55 -7.25 16.19 -4.24
CA ASP A 55 -6.93 17.61 -4.43
C ASP A 55 -6.12 17.85 -5.72
N GLY A 56 -5.38 16.82 -6.19
CA GLY A 56 -4.69 16.77 -7.48
C GLY A 56 -5.61 16.53 -8.69
N GLY A 57 -6.90 16.29 -8.48
CA GLY A 57 -7.90 16.10 -9.54
C GLY A 57 -8.00 14.67 -10.08
N CYS A 58 -7.41 13.68 -9.40
CA CYS A 58 -7.54 12.26 -9.73
C CYS A 58 -8.71 11.61 -8.98
N HIS A 59 -9.11 10.41 -9.41
CA HIS A 59 -10.10 9.60 -8.71
C HIS A 59 -9.49 8.90 -7.50
N VAL A 60 -10.32 8.69 -6.47
CA VAL A 60 -9.96 8.01 -5.23
C VAL A 60 -11.09 7.04 -4.88
N LEU A 61 -10.75 5.76 -4.71
CA LEU A 61 -11.64 4.68 -4.32
C LEU A 61 -11.20 4.06 -2.98
N GLY A 62 -11.96 4.30 -1.92
CA GLY A 62 -11.82 3.61 -0.63
C GLY A 62 -12.67 2.34 -0.58
N VAL A 63 -12.09 1.21 -0.19
CA VAL A 63 -12.83 -0.04 0.04
C VAL A 63 -12.87 -0.34 1.53
N ILE A 64 -14.07 -0.37 2.11
CA ILE A 64 -14.27 -0.47 3.56
C ILE A 64 -15.23 -1.63 3.90
N PRO A 65 -14.83 -2.57 4.77
CA PRO A 65 -15.75 -3.58 5.30
C PRO A 65 -16.80 -2.95 6.21
N THR A 66 -18.01 -3.49 6.15
CA THR A 66 -19.11 -3.12 7.06
C THR A 66 -18.74 -3.21 8.54
N SER A 67 -17.85 -4.14 8.92
CA SER A 67 -17.43 -4.37 10.30
C SER A 67 -16.55 -3.27 10.90
N VAL A 68 -15.83 -2.50 10.07
CA VAL A 68 -14.86 -1.47 10.52
C VAL A 68 -15.29 -0.05 10.16
N LEU A 69 -16.39 0.08 9.41
CA LEU A 69 -17.01 1.35 9.03
C LEU A 69 -17.20 2.33 10.21
N PRO A 70 -17.64 1.92 11.42
CA PRO A 70 -17.79 2.83 12.56
C PRO A 70 -16.47 3.33 13.16
N SER A 71 -15.37 2.60 12.99
CA SER A 71 -14.07 2.89 13.63
C SER A 71 -13.04 3.50 12.68
N GLU A 72 -13.10 3.18 11.38
CA GLU A 72 -12.13 3.66 10.38
C GLU A 72 -12.55 4.99 9.72
N VAL A 73 -13.86 5.26 9.69
CA VAL A 73 -14.45 6.51 9.17
C VAL A 73 -14.75 7.45 10.34
N SER A 74 -13.69 7.90 11.03
CA SER A 74 -13.84 8.91 12.10
C SER A 74 -14.08 10.34 11.57
N GLY A 75 -14.05 10.53 10.25
CA GLY A 75 -14.31 11.79 9.54
C GLY A 75 -15.01 11.57 8.19
N GLU A 76 -15.14 12.61 7.38
CA GLU A 76 -15.70 12.50 6.02
C GLU A 76 -14.82 11.58 5.15
N SER A 77 -15.46 10.68 4.41
CA SER A 77 -14.78 9.84 3.43
C SER A 77 -14.20 10.68 2.30
N ILE A 78 -12.96 10.39 1.92
CA ILE A 78 -12.28 11.09 0.82
C ILE A 78 -12.45 10.26 -0.45
N GLY A 79 -13.10 10.83 -1.46
CA GLY A 79 -13.38 10.15 -2.73
C GLY A 79 -14.62 9.24 -2.69
N GLU A 80 -14.67 8.29 -3.61
CA GLU A 80 -15.68 7.24 -3.67
C GLU A 80 -15.42 6.18 -2.59
N VAL A 81 -16.47 5.67 -1.96
CA VAL A 81 -16.36 4.57 -1.00
C VAL A 81 -17.20 3.38 -1.43
N LYS A 82 -16.54 2.23 -1.55
CA LYS A 82 -17.16 0.92 -1.76
C LYS A 82 -17.22 0.16 -0.44
N VAL A 83 -18.43 -0.10 0.03
CA VAL A 83 -18.66 -0.89 1.24
C VAL A 83 -18.77 -2.37 0.87
N VAL A 84 -18.03 -3.23 1.59
CA VAL A 84 -17.96 -4.68 1.35
C VAL A 84 -18.34 -5.48 2.60
N ALA A 85 -18.62 -6.78 2.44
CA ALA A 85 -19.09 -7.63 3.52
C ALA A 85 -17.99 -7.89 4.58
N ASP A 86 -16.76 -8.18 4.14
CA ASP A 86 -15.67 -8.59 5.03
C ASP A 86 -14.27 -8.18 4.54
N MET A 87 -13.24 -8.55 5.30
CA MET A 87 -11.83 -8.22 4.99
C MET A 87 -11.30 -8.96 3.75
N HIS A 88 -11.81 -10.15 3.44
CA HIS A 88 -11.38 -10.88 2.24
C HIS A 88 -11.94 -10.20 0.99
N GLU A 89 -13.21 -9.83 1.01
CA GLU A 89 -13.82 -9.06 -0.07
C GLU A 89 -13.15 -7.70 -0.21
N ARG A 90 -12.79 -7.02 0.89
CA ARG A 90 -12.01 -5.78 0.87
C ARG A 90 -10.72 -5.93 0.07
N LYS A 91 -9.89 -6.91 0.43
CA LYS A 91 -8.60 -7.14 -0.23
C LYS A 91 -8.77 -7.56 -1.69
N SER A 92 -9.76 -8.41 -1.99
CA SER A 92 -10.07 -8.83 -3.36
C SER A 92 -10.53 -7.66 -4.24
N GLU A 93 -11.44 -6.81 -3.77
CA GLU A 93 -11.91 -5.64 -4.51
C GLU A 93 -10.79 -4.62 -4.73
N MET A 94 -10.00 -4.37 -3.69
CA MET A 94 -8.80 -3.54 -3.80
C MET A 94 -7.84 -4.05 -4.89
N ALA A 95 -7.55 -5.35 -4.91
CA ALA A 95 -6.66 -5.95 -5.90
C ALA A 95 -7.25 -5.95 -7.33
N LYS A 96 -8.57 -6.05 -7.50
CA LYS A 96 -9.24 -6.00 -8.81
C LYS A 96 -9.12 -4.63 -9.47
N HIS A 97 -9.23 -3.56 -8.69
CA HIS A 97 -9.23 -2.19 -9.17
C HIS A 97 -7.83 -1.58 -9.34
N ALA A 98 -6.78 -2.33 -9.03
CA ALA A 98 -5.40 -1.86 -9.05
C ALA A 98 -4.63 -2.37 -10.26
N ASP A 99 -3.65 -1.61 -10.74
CA ASP A 99 -2.71 -2.08 -11.76
C ASP A 99 -1.34 -2.49 -11.19
N ALA A 100 -1.05 -2.09 -9.97
CA ALA A 100 0.16 -2.45 -9.21
C ALA A 100 -0.14 -2.38 -7.71
N PHE A 101 0.86 -2.49 -6.83
CA PHE A 101 0.72 -2.34 -5.38
C PHE A 101 1.91 -1.60 -4.78
N ILE A 102 1.68 -0.69 -3.83
CA ILE A 102 2.72 0.02 -3.07
C ILE A 102 2.40 -0.05 -1.57
N ALA A 103 3.37 -0.51 -0.79
CA ALA A 103 3.34 -0.44 0.66
C ALA A 103 4.16 0.74 1.18
N LEU A 104 3.55 1.53 2.08
CA LEU A 104 4.21 2.59 2.84
C LEU A 104 4.56 2.15 4.24
N PRO A 105 5.45 2.87 4.95
CA PRO A 105 5.66 2.69 6.36
C PRO A 105 4.34 2.56 7.13
N GLY A 106 4.16 1.39 7.74
CA GLY A 106 2.90 1.00 8.36
C GLY A 106 3.08 -0.21 9.28
N GLY A 107 2.07 -0.46 10.11
CA GLY A 107 2.10 -1.52 11.11
C GLY A 107 1.79 -2.91 10.55
N TYR A 108 1.36 -3.81 11.43
CA TYR A 108 1.06 -5.21 11.08
C TYR A 108 0.06 -5.36 9.93
N GLY A 109 -0.97 -4.51 9.84
CA GLY A 109 -1.94 -4.59 8.75
C GLY A 109 -1.31 -4.36 7.38
N THR A 110 -0.41 -3.36 7.29
CA THR A 110 0.33 -3.10 6.04
C THR A 110 1.25 -4.26 5.67
N MET A 111 1.92 -4.86 6.66
CA MET A 111 2.80 -6.00 6.42
C MET A 111 2.01 -7.25 6.02
N GLU A 112 0.85 -7.50 6.62
CA GLU A 112 -0.04 -8.62 6.28
C GLU A 112 -0.53 -8.52 4.85
N GLU A 113 -1.07 -7.36 4.46
CA GLU A 113 -1.54 -7.12 3.11
C GLU A 113 -0.39 -7.22 2.08
N LEU A 114 0.82 -6.72 2.42
CA LEU A 114 1.97 -6.77 1.51
C LEU A 114 2.36 -8.22 1.23
N LEU A 115 2.50 -9.02 2.28
CA LEU A 115 2.86 -10.43 2.16
C LEU A 115 1.78 -11.23 1.43
N GLU A 116 0.50 -10.88 1.58
CA GLU A 116 -0.58 -11.53 0.83
C GLU A 116 -0.46 -11.28 -0.68
N ILE A 117 -0.22 -10.03 -1.10
CA ILE A 117 -0.01 -9.70 -2.52
C ILE A 117 1.25 -10.38 -3.07
N VAL A 118 2.34 -10.43 -2.31
CA VAL A 118 3.54 -11.19 -2.71
C VAL A 118 3.24 -12.68 -2.87
N ALA A 119 2.47 -13.26 -1.95
CA ALA A 119 2.05 -14.65 -2.06
C ALA A 119 1.15 -14.90 -3.28
N TRP A 120 0.23 -13.99 -3.58
CA TRP A 120 -0.63 -14.09 -4.77
C TRP A 120 0.16 -14.00 -6.07
N TYR A 121 1.16 -13.13 -6.15
CA TYR A 121 2.10 -13.09 -7.25
C TYR A 121 2.83 -14.42 -7.41
N GLN A 122 3.39 -14.96 -6.32
CA GLN A 122 4.11 -16.23 -6.34
C GLN A 122 3.23 -17.42 -6.76
N LEU A 123 1.93 -17.38 -6.44
CA LEU A 123 0.94 -18.37 -6.85
C LEU A 123 0.41 -18.17 -8.28
N GLY A 124 0.83 -17.11 -8.98
CA GLY A 124 0.36 -16.79 -10.33
C GLY A 124 -1.07 -16.28 -10.39
N ILE A 125 -1.60 -15.74 -9.28
CA ILE A 125 -2.97 -15.17 -9.22
C ILE A 125 -3.01 -13.79 -9.90
N HIS A 126 -1.89 -13.06 -9.86
CA HIS A 126 -1.67 -11.84 -10.64
C HIS A 126 -0.19 -11.69 -10.98
N ASP A 127 0.11 -10.78 -11.89
CA ASP A 127 1.43 -10.38 -12.38
C ASP A 127 1.72 -8.88 -12.16
N LYS A 128 0.82 -8.19 -11.45
CA LYS A 128 0.91 -6.76 -11.13
C LYS A 128 2.16 -6.42 -10.30
N PRO A 129 2.91 -5.33 -10.61
CA PRO A 129 4.09 -4.92 -9.87
C PRO A 129 3.84 -4.66 -8.37
N VAL A 130 4.81 -4.99 -7.52
CA VAL A 130 4.76 -4.78 -6.07
C VAL A 130 5.93 -3.93 -5.59
N GLY A 131 5.63 -2.79 -4.99
CA GLY A 131 6.59 -1.80 -4.49
C GLY A 131 6.56 -1.65 -2.97
N LEU A 132 7.73 -1.43 -2.38
CA LEU A 132 7.91 -1.13 -0.95
C LEU A 132 8.71 0.17 -0.79
N LEU A 133 8.03 1.22 -0.33
CA LEU A 133 8.66 2.52 -0.09
C LEU A 133 9.41 2.49 1.25
N ASN A 134 10.73 2.39 1.20
CA ASN A 134 11.62 2.21 2.34
C ASN A 134 12.17 3.55 2.86
N VAL A 135 11.28 4.47 3.23
CA VAL A 135 11.66 5.79 3.77
C VAL A 135 12.50 5.62 5.03
N ASP A 136 13.64 6.31 5.11
CA ASP A 136 14.59 6.29 6.24
C ASP A 136 15.00 4.88 6.71
N GLY A 137 14.94 3.89 5.81
CA GLY A 137 15.27 2.50 6.13
C GLY A 137 14.25 1.77 7.02
N TYR A 138 12.99 2.24 7.09
CA TYR A 138 11.92 1.66 7.90
C TYR A 138 11.76 0.14 7.73
N TYR A 139 11.90 -0.35 6.50
CA TYR A 139 11.75 -1.76 6.11
C TYR A 139 13.07 -2.53 6.01
N ASN A 140 14.21 -1.98 6.43
CA ASN A 140 15.50 -2.66 6.34
C ASN A 140 15.48 -4.06 6.99
N SER A 141 14.87 -4.18 8.17
CA SER A 141 14.76 -5.47 8.85
C SER A 141 13.84 -6.46 8.13
N LEU A 142 12.78 -5.97 7.47
CA LEU A 142 11.87 -6.82 6.68
C LEU A 142 12.55 -7.30 5.40
N LEU A 143 13.27 -6.42 4.70
CA LEU A 143 14.04 -6.78 3.50
C LEU A 143 15.14 -7.79 3.84
N ALA A 144 15.84 -7.58 4.96
CA ALA A 144 16.84 -8.53 5.45
C ALA A 144 16.23 -9.91 5.80
N LEU A 145 14.97 -9.94 6.29
CA LEU A 145 14.26 -11.20 6.51
C LEU A 145 13.97 -11.92 5.18
N PHE A 146 13.62 -11.19 4.12
CA PHE A 146 13.45 -11.78 2.79
C PHE A 146 14.77 -12.32 2.24
N ASP A 147 15.86 -11.56 2.39
CA ASP A 147 17.20 -12.02 2.00
C ASP A 147 17.59 -13.30 2.75
N LYS A 148 17.29 -13.36 4.06
CA LYS A 148 17.51 -14.56 4.86
C LYS A 148 16.67 -15.75 4.40
N GLY A 149 15.42 -15.50 4.03
CA GLY A 149 14.53 -16.52 3.46
C GLY A 149 15.10 -17.12 2.17
N VAL A 150 15.77 -16.32 1.35
CA VAL A 150 16.47 -16.78 0.14
C VAL A 150 17.70 -17.61 0.50
N GLU A 151 18.53 -17.12 1.42
CA GLU A 151 19.74 -17.83 1.88
C GLU A 151 19.42 -19.23 2.43
N GLU A 152 18.34 -19.34 3.20
CA GLU A 152 17.90 -20.60 3.82
C GLU A 152 17.05 -21.48 2.89
N GLY A 153 16.76 -21.01 1.67
CA GLY A 153 16.01 -21.77 0.65
C GLY A 153 14.49 -21.82 0.87
N PHE A 154 13.93 -20.95 1.71
CA PHE A 154 12.49 -20.79 1.88
C PHE A 154 11.85 -19.89 0.81
N ILE A 155 12.64 -18.99 0.20
CA ILE A 155 12.23 -18.11 -0.88
C ILE A 155 13.12 -18.42 -2.09
N GLU A 156 12.53 -18.65 -3.26
CA GLU A 156 13.32 -18.81 -4.48
C GLU A 156 14.02 -17.50 -4.85
N GLY A 157 15.24 -17.57 -5.37
CA GLY A 157 15.99 -16.36 -5.76
C GLY A 157 15.25 -15.49 -6.76
N SER A 158 14.49 -16.09 -7.69
CA SER A 158 13.59 -15.39 -8.61
C SER A 158 12.46 -14.65 -7.87
N ALA A 159 11.88 -15.26 -6.84
CA ALA A 159 10.80 -14.68 -6.05
C ALA A 159 11.27 -13.49 -5.19
N ARG A 160 12.57 -13.35 -4.94
CA ARG A 160 13.11 -12.19 -4.21
C ARG A 160 12.89 -10.86 -4.93
N HIS A 161 12.79 -10.89 -6.26
CA HIS A 161 12.61 -9.72 -7.10
C HIS A 161 11.15 -9.27 -7.23
N ILE A 162 10.19 -10.04 -6.69
CA ILE A 162 8.76 -9.68 -6.68
C ILE A 162 8.54 -8.31 -6.02
N VAL A 163 9.26 -8.03 -4.93
CA VAL A 163 9.16 -6.76 -4.20
C VAL A 163 10.28 -5.81 -4.66
N ALA A 164 9.92 -4.83 -5.48
CA ALA A 164 10.76 -3.67 -5.74
C ALA A 164 10.81 -2.78 -4.48
N SER A 165 11.98 -2.27 -4.12
CA SER A 165 12.09 -1.30 -3.02
C SER A 165 12.97 -0.12 -3.39
N ALA A 166 12.64 1.04 -2.84
CA ALA A 166 13.42 2.28 -2.98
C ALA A 166 13.11 3.23 -1.81
N GLU A 167 14.02 4.18 -1.55
CA GLU A 167 13.90 5.15 -0.45
C GLU A 167 13.01 6.36 -0.81
N ASN A 168 12.76 6.57 -2.11
CA ASN A 168 11.89 7.63 -2.60
C ASN A 168 10.96 7.09 -3.71
N ALA A 169 9.83 7.77 -3.91
CA ALA A 169 8.79 7.26 -4.78
C ALA A 169 9.15 7.34 -6.27
N GLU A 170 9.91 8.35 -6.71
CA GLU A 170 10.33 8.46 -8.11
C GLU A 170 11.13 7.23 -8.53
N GLU A 171 12.13 6.87 -7.72
CA GLU A 171 12.93 5.67 -7.93
C GLU A 171 12.11 4.39 -7.78
N LEU A 172 11.15 4.35 -6.86
CA LEU A 172 10.27 3.18 -6.69
C LEU A 172 9.45 2.92 -7.96
N ILE A 173 8.81 3.96 -8.49
CA ILE A 173 7.97 3.86 -9.70
C ILE A 173 8.83 3.41 -10.88
N ARG A 174 10.01 4.01 -11.07
CA ARG A 174 10.93 3.63 -12.14
C ARG A 174 11.28 2.13 -12.07
N ARG A 175 11.59 1.61 -10.87
CA ARG A 175 11.88 0.19 -10.68
C ARG A 175 10.67 -0.71 -10.93
N MET A 176 9.47 -0.26 -10.58
CA MET A 176 8.24 -1.01 -10.82
C MET A 176 7.92 -1.09 -12.32
N GLU A 177 8.11 0.00 -13.07
CA GLU A 177 7.95 0.03 -14.53
C GLU A 177 9.00 -0.86 -15.24
N GLU A 178 10.25 -0.89 -14.76
CA GLU A 178 11.32 -1.72 -15.34
C GLU A 178 11.08 -3.24 -15.13
N ASN A 179 10.46 -3.61 -14.03
CA ASN A 179 10.14 -5.00 -13.70
C ASN A 179 8.93 -5.57 -14.48
N GLU A 180 8.26 -4.77 -15.31
CA GLU A 180 7.22 -5.25 -16.23
C GLU A 180 7.78 -5.89 -17.52
N THR A 181 9.11 -5.88 -17.71
CA THR A 181 9.83 -6.37 -18.91
C THR A 181 10.59 -7.67 -18.69
#